data_AF-A0A5B0F728-F1
#
_entry.id   AF-A0A5B0F728-F1
#
_cell.length_a   1.000
_cell.length_b   1.000
_cell.length_c   1.000
_cell.angle_alpha   90.00
_cell.angle_beta   90.00
_cell.angle_gamma   90.00
#
_symmetry.space_group_name_H-M   'P 1'
#
loop_
_entity.id
_entity.type
_entity.pdbx_description
1 polymer ?
#
loop_
_entity_poly.entity_id
_entity_poly.type
_entity_poly.pdbx_seq_one_letter_code
_entity_poly.pdbx_strand_id
1 'polypeptide(L)'
;MNVLLKELQSYHHEVAIKITQIKELLRKMRHESESDGADDCKLLFKMLEAMHGDAERHHHENEELIRLALLGTEAPIHQRVKDIERDHQAFGRIAGQLKMLEDTTQETRVIADTIDDFIKKYFDHMDSEENIFFPLADKWLSDEQWHEIKRQWH
;
A
#
# COMPACT_ATOMS: atom_id res chain seq x y z
N MET A 1 -0.75 -20.58 7.75
CA MET A 1 -1.18 -19.19 7.53
C MET A 1 -2.50 -18.89 8.22
N ASN A 2 -2.37 -18.10 9.28
CA ASN A 2 -3.45 -17.53 10.09
C ASN A 2 -4.53 -16.84 9.22
N VAL A 3 -5.78 -16.84 9.70
CA VAL A 3 -6.91 -16.23 8.98
C VAL A 3 -6.76 -14.72 8.81
N LEU A 4 -6.17 -14.02 9.77
CA LEU A 4 -5.95 -12.57 9.71
C LEU A 4 -4.94 -12.21 8.61
N LEU A 5 -3.89 -13.01 8.45
CA LEU A 5 -2.93 -12.84 7.35
C LEU A 5 -3.56 -13.09 5.97
N LYS A 6 -4.52 -14.02 5.87
CA LYS A 6 -5.28 -14.24 4.62
C LYS A 6 -6.15 -13.05 4.26
N GLU A 7 -6.69 -12.36 5.27
CA GLU A 7 -7.48 -11.16 5.08
C GLU A 7 -6.61 -10.03 4.52
N LEU A 8 -5.43 -9.80 5.10
CA LEU A 8 -4.45 -8.83 4.59
C LEU A 8 -4.01 -9.15 3.15
N GLN A 9 -3.73 -10.42 2.84
CA GLN A 9 -3.42 -10.82 1.46
C GLN A 9 -4.58 -10.64 0.49
N SER A 10 -5.82 -10.84 0.94
CA SER A 10 -6.99 -10.59 0.10
C SER A 10 -7.11 -9.10 -0.23
N TYR A 11 -6.84 -8.24 0.75
CA TYR A 11 -6.73 -6.80 0.53
C TYR A 11 -5.60 -6.45 -0.46
N HIS A 12 -4.39 -7.02 -0.31
CA HIS A 12 -3.31 -6.82 -1.28
C HIS A 12 -3.70 -7.24 -2.70
N HIS A 13 -4.43 -8.34 -2.86
CA HIS A 13 -4.92 -8.78 -4.16
C HIS A 13 -5.84 -7.73 -4.81
N GLU A 14 -6.76 -7.15 -4.05
CA GLU A 14 -7.63 -6.07 -4.53
C GLU A 14 -6.83 -4.82 -4.90
N VAL A 15 -5.83 -4.46 -4.10
CA VAL A 15 -4.94 -3.33 -4.39
C VAL A 15 -4.08 -3.59 -5.64
N ALA A 16 -3.57 -4.79 -5.83
CA ALA A 16 -2.79 -5.17 -7.01
C ALA A 16 -3.59 -5.02 -8.33
N ILE A 17 -4.89 -5.29 -8.29
CA ILE A 17 -5.80 -5.05 -9.43
C ILE A 17 -5.86 -3.54 -9.73
N LYS A 18 -6.08 -2.70 -8.71
CA LYS A 18 -6.11 -1.23 -8.87
C LYS A 18 -4.78 -0.69 -9.40
N ILE A 19 -3.66 -1.18 -8.86
CA ILE A 19 -2.30 -0.83 -9.32
C ILE A 19 -2.11 -1.16 -10.80
N THR A 20 -2.62 -2.31 -11.25
CA THR A 20 -2.51 -2.72 -12.66
C THR A 20 -3.28 -1.76 -13.57
N GLN A 21 -4.51 -1.40 -13.19
CA GLN A 21 -5.31 -0.42 -13.93
C GLN A 21 -4.64 0.96 -13.95
N ILE A 22 -4.03 1.40 -12.84
CA ILE A 22 -3.27 2.65 -12.77
C ILE A 22 -2.07 2.62 -13.72
N LYS A 23 -1.31 1.52 -13.74
CA LYS A 23 -0.15 1.35 -14.65
C LYS A 23 -0.57 1.40 -16.13
N GLU A 24 -1.72 0.82 -16.46
CA GLU A 24 -2.26 0.88 -17.83
C GLU A 24 -2.63 2.32 -18.22
N LEU A 25 -3.28 3.07 -17.34
CA LEU A 25 -3.63 4.46 -17.55
C LEU A 25 -2.39 5.36 -17.68
N LEU A 26 -1.39 5.17 -16.81
CA LEU A 26 -0.10 5.87 -16.88
C LEU A 26 0.60 5.62 -18.22
N ARG A 27 0.55 4.38 -18.74
CA ARG A 27 1.11 4.05 -20.05
C ARG A 27 0.36 4.78 -21.16
N LYS A 28 -0.97 4.82 -21.12
CA LYS A 28 -1.80 5.55 -22.08
C LYS A 28 -1.43 7.04 -22.12
N MET A 29 -1.37 7.68 -20.94
CA MET A 29 -1.03 9.10 -20.77
C MET A 29 0.37 9.47 -21.30
N ARG A 30 1.31 8.52 -21.36
CA ARG A 30 2.65 8.75 -21.90
C ARG A 30 2.73 8.65 -23.42
N HIS A 31 1.73 8.05 -24.08
CA HIS A 31 1.76 7.74 -25.51
C HIS A 31 0.74 8.52 -26.35
N GLU A 32 -0.28 9.13 -25.74
CA GLU A 32 -1.33 9.87 -26.46
C GLU A 32 -1.12 11.40 -26.41
N SER A 33 -1.48 12.08 -27.51
CA SER A 33 -1.39 13.54 -27.68
C SER A 33 -2.41 14.28 -26.79
N GLU A 34 -2.07 15.51 -26.39
CA GLU A 34 -2.70 16.40 -25.39
C GLU A 34 -4.25 16.56 -25.37
N SER A 35 -4.99 16.02 -26.34
CA SER A 35 -6.45 16.16 -26.48
C SER A 35 -7.28 15.40 -25.43
N ASP A 36 -6.81 14.25 -24.94
CA ASP A 36 -7.53 13.41 -23.94
C ASP A 36 -6.88 13.43 -22.54
N GLY A 37 -5.74 14.11 -22.39
CA GLY A 37 -4.88 14.00 -21.21
C GLY A 37 -5.47 14.57 -19.91
N ALA A 38 -6.42 15.50 -19.98
CA ALA A 38 -7.05 16.10 -18.80
C ALA A 38 -8.05 15.15 -18.11
N ASP A 39 -8.80 14.37 -18.88
CA ASP A 39 -9.79 13.42 -18.33
C ASP A 39 -9.10 12.16 -17.80
N ASP A 40 -8.05 11.69 -18.48
CA ASP A 40 -7.21 10.59 -17.98
C ASP A 40 -6.50 10.97 -16.66
N CYS A 41 -6.04 12.21 -16.53
CA CYS A 41 -5.42 12.70 -15.29
C CYS A 41 -6.41 12.72 -14.11
N LYS A 42 -7.65 13.20 -14.33
CA LYS A 42 -8.70 13.16 -13.30
C LYS A 42 -9.06 11.72 -12.91
N LEU A 43 -9.16 10.83 -13.89
CA LEU A 43 -9.41 9.41 -13.62
C LEU A 43 -8.30 8.80 -12.77
N LEU A 44 -7.04 9.12 -13.08
CA LEU A 44 -5.87 8.67 -12.33
C LEU A 44 -5.93 9.11 -10.86
N PHE A 45 -6.24 10.38 -10.58
CA PHE A 45 -6.40 10.86 -9.20
C PHE A 45 -7.55 10.16 -8.48
N LYS A 46 -8.69 9.98 -9.14
CA LYS A 46 -9.82 9.23 -8.56
C LYS A 46 -9.46 7.79 -8.20
N MET A 47 -8.63 7.13 -9.02
CA MET A 47 -8.15 5.77 -8.74
C MET A 47 -7.18 5.73 -7.55
N LEU A 48 -6.31 6.73 -7.42
CA LEU A 48 -5.43 6.89 -6.26
C LEU A 48 -6.22 7.16 -4.97
N GLU A 49 -7.22 8.04 -5.01
CA GLU A 49 -8.10 8.28 -3.86
C GLU A 49 -8.87 7.01 -3.46
N ALA A 50 -9.28 6.18 -4.43
CA ALA A 50 -9.94 4.90 -4.14
C ALA A 50 -9.00 3.84 -3.53
N MET A 51 -7.68 4.04 -3.62
CA MET A 51 -6.70 3.26 -2.85
C MET A 51 -6.51 3.82 -1.44
N HIS A 52 -6.61 5.14 -1.27
CA HIS A 52 -6.35 5.84 -0.01
C HIS A 52 -7.63 6.19 0.77
N GLY A 53 -8.16 5.21 1.51
CA GLY A 53 -9.35 5.38 2.33
C GLY A 53 -9.32 4.58 3.64
N ASP A 54 -10.46 4.48 4.31
CA ASP A 54 -10.56 3.78 5.60
C ASP A 54 -10.12 2.32 5.53
N ALA A 55 -10.34 1.64 4.40
CA ALA A 55 -9.90 0.26 4.20
C ALA A 55 -8.38 0.12 4.28
N GLU A 56 -7.64 1.04 3.65
CA GLU A 56 -6.18 1.07 3.70
C GLU A 56 -5.66 1.44 5.09
N ARG A 57 -6.30 2.42 5.72
CA ARG A 57 -5.97 2.83 7.08
C ARG A 57 -6.13 1.66 8.05
N HIS A 58 -7.27 0.97 8.03
CA HIS A 58 -7.50 -0.21 8.87
C HIS A 58 -6.54 -1.35 8.53
N HIS A 59 -6.22 -1.56 7.25
CA HIS A 59 -5.23 -2.54 6.82
C HIS A 59 -3.85 -2.29 7.46
N HIS A 60 -3.33 -1.06 7.35
CA HIS A 60 -2.05 -0.71 7.98
C HIS A 60 -2.12 -0.75 9.52
N GLU A 61 -3.24 -0.34 10.14
CA GLU A 61 -3.44 -0.45 11.59
C GLU A 61 -3.40 -1.93 12.05
N ASN A 62 -4.03 -2.83 11.29
CA ASN A 62 -4.04 -4.25 11.55
C ASN A 62 -2.64 -4.89 11.36
N GLU A 63 -1.87 -4.45 10.37
CA GLU A 63 -0.46 -4.83 10.20
C GLU A 63 0.40 -4.38 11.36
N GLU A 64 0.17 -3.16 11.87
CA GLU A 64 0.90 -2.62 13.00
C GLU A 64 0.68 -3.45 14.27
N LEU A 65 -0.55 -3.94 14.52
CA LEU A 65 -0.84 -4.85 15.63
C LEU A 65 0.03 -6.13 15.55
N ILE A 66 0.12 -6.72 14.36
CA ILE A 66 0.94 -7.92 14.11
C ILE A 66 2.43 -7.58 14.28
N ARG A 67 2.88 -6.44 13.74
CA ARG A 67 4.27 -6.02 13.79
C ARG A 67 4.73 -5.81 15.23
N LEU A 68 3.94 -5.11 16.05
CA LEU A 68 4.24 -4.88 17.46
C LEU A 68 4.28 -6.19 18.25
N ALA A 69 3.33 -7.10 18.02
CA ALA A 69 3.35 -8.41 18.65
C ALA A 69 4.61 -9.20 18.27
N LEU A 70 5.02 -9.14 17.01
CA LEU A 70 6.20 -9.85 16.50
C LEU A 70 7.51 -9.26 17.05
N LEU A 71 7.60 -7.93 17.18
CA LEU A 71 8.73 -7.24 17.81
C LEU A 71 8.88 -7.57 19.30
N GLY A 72 7.81 -8.01 19.96
CA GLY A 72 7.84 -8.51 21.33
C GLY A 72 8.32 -9.96 21.48
N THR A 73 8.68 -10.63 20.39
CA THR A 73 9.18 -12.02 20.40
C THR A 73 10.71 -12.09 20.25
N GLU A 74 11.26 -13.30 20.43
CA GLU A 74 12.67 -13.62 20.13
C GLU A 74 12.91 -13.94 18.64
N ALA A 75 11.98 -13.61 17.76
CA ALA A 75 12.12 -13.86 16.33
C ALA A 75 13.33 -13.10 15.74
N PRO A 76 14.05 -13.66 14.77
CA PRO A 76 15.11 -12.95 14.05
C PRO A 76 14.48 -11.92 13.10
N ILE A 77 14.16 -10.73 13.64
CA ILE A 77 13.45 -9.68 12.92
C ILE A 77 14.28 -9.13 11.77
N HIS A 78 13.79 -9.34 10.54
CA HIS A 78 14.35 -8.77 9.34
C HIS A 78 14.17 -7.24 9.31
N GLN A 79 15.12 -6.49 8.73
CA GLN A 79 15.05 -5.02 8.69
C GLN A 79 13.76 -4.51 8.03
N ARG A 80 13.28 -5.18 6.97
CA ARG A 80 12.02 -4.82 6.32
C ARG A 80 10.83 -4.80 7.27
N VAL A 81 10.74 -5.70 8.25
CA VAL A 81 9.67 -5.71 9.27
C VAL A 81 9.74 -4.44 10.14
N LYS A 82 10.93 -3.95 10.45
CA LYS A 82 11.11 -2.70 11.20
C LYS A 82 10.72 -1.47 10.37
N ASP A 83 10.84 -1.57 9.05
CA ASP A 83 10.64 -0.47 8.13
C ASP A 83 9.18 -0.27 7.71
N ILE A 84 8.30 -1.26 7.93
CA ILE A 84 6.86 -1.23 7.54
C ILE A 84 6.17 0.06 7.99
N GLU A 85 6.24 0.39 9.28
CA GLU A 85 5.61 1.60 9.85
C GLU A 85 6.11 2.87 9.14
N ARG A 86 7.41 2.93 8.81
CA ARG A 86 7.99 4.08 8.10
C ARG A 86 7.51 4.14 6.65
N ASP A 87 7.35 2.99 6.00
CA ASP A 87 6.79 2.89 4.65
C ASP A 87 5.32 3.39 4.66
N HIS A 88 4.48 2.94 5.61
CA HIS A 88 3.10 3.41 5.78
C HIS A 88 3.02 4.93 6.01
N GLN A 89 3.85 5.47 6.91
CA GLN A 89 3.92 6.92 7.15
C GLN A 89 4.37 7.69 5.90
N ALA A 90 5.27 7.11 5.10
CA ALA A 90 5.71 7.73 3.86
C ALA A 90 4.60 7.75 2.81
N PHE A 91 3.81 6.68 2.69
CA PHE A 91 2.67 6.64 1.78
C PHE A 91 1.60 7.66 2.14
N GLY A 92 1.25 7.78 3.42
CA GLY A 92 0.32 8.82 3.87
C GLY A 92 0.77 10.24 3.50
N ARG A 93 2.09 10.54 3.59
CA ARG A 93 2.65 11.82 3.14
C ARG A 93 2.60 11.98 1.62
N ILE A 94 3.01 10.95 0.88
CA ILE A 94 3.05 11.00 -0.59
C ILE A 94 1.63 11.16 -1.16
N ALA A 95 0.64 10.46 -0.61
CA ALA A 95 -0.74 10.63 -1.08
C ALA A 95 -1.31 12.01 -0.81
N GLY A 96 -0.98 12.61 0.35
CA GLY A 96 -1.29 14.02 0.59
C GLY A 96 -0.66 14.94 -0.47
N GLN A 97 0.58 14.67 -0.88
CA GLN A 97 1.25 15.41 -1.96
C GLN A 97 0.62 15.16 -3.33
N LEU A 98 0.24 13.92 -3.64
CA LEU A 98 -0.43 13.55 -4.89
C LEU A 98 -1.76 14.27 -5.01
N LYS A 99 -2.54 14.38 -3.93
CA LYS A 99 -3.79 15.15 -3.94
C LYS A 99 -3.57 16.62 -4.29
N MET A 100 -2.49 17.23 -3.81
CA MET A 100 -2.17 18.60 -4.18
C MET A 100 -1.83 18.76 -5.66
N LEU A 101 -1.33 17.71 -6.34
CA LEU A 101 -1.00 17.76 -7.76
C LEU A 101 -2.23 17.87 -8.67
N GLU A 102 -3.39 17.40 -8.23
CA GLU A 102 -4.65 17.46 -8.98
C GLU A 102 -5.01 18.89 -9.38
N ASP A 103 -4.75 19.85 -8.49
CA ASP A 103 -5.05 21.27 -8.69
C ASP A 103 -3.89 22.08 -9.30
N THR A 104 -2.81 21.42 -9.75
CA THR A 104 -1.63 22.11 -10.30
C THR A 104 -1.67 22.24 -11.82
N THR A 105 -0.87 23.19 -12.34
CA THR A 105 -0.59 23.33 -13.78
C THR A 105 0.65 22.53 -14.22
N GLN A 106 1.05 21.50 -13.46
CA GLN A 106 2.21 20.70 -13.83
C GLN A 106 1.95 19.90 -15.10
N GLU A 107 3.02 19.62 -15.85
CA GLU A 107 2.93 18.79 -17.05
C GLU A 107 2.46 17.37 -16.69
N THR A 108 1.55 16.82 -17.49
CA THR A 108 0.99 15.47 -17.35
C THR A 108 2.09 14.40 -17.18
N ARG A 109 3.23 14.58 -17.84
CA ARG A 109 4.39 13.68 -17.71
C ARG A 109 4.98 13.66 -16.30
N VAL A 110 5.11 14.81 -15.65
CA VAL A 110 5.67 14.92 -14.29
C VAL A 110 4.72 14.29 -13.27
N ILE A 111 3.41 14.51 -13.45
CA ILE A 111 2.37 13.87 -12.65
C ILE A 111 2.45 12.34 -12.83
N ALA A 112 2.53 11.86 -14.07
CA ALA A 112 2.64 10.44 -14.37
C ALA A 112 3.92 9.79 -13.81
N ASP A 113 5.07 10.47 -13.85
CA ASP A 113 6.32 10.00 -13.26
C ASP A 113 6.22 9.89 -11.73
N THR A 114 5.65 10.90 -11.08
CA THR A 114 5.49 10.92 -9.63
C THR A 114 4.57 9.79 -9.15
N ILE A 115 3.48 9.55 -9.86
CA ILE A 115 2.52 8.49 -9.53
C ILE A 115 3.11 7.11 -9.82
N ASP A 116 3.83 6.93 -10.92
CA ASP A 116 4.51 5.66 -11.23
C ASP A 116 5.51 5.27 -10.13
N ASP A 117 6.29 6.24 -9.64
CA ASP A 117 7.22 6.01 -8.53
C ASP A 117 6.52 5.68 -7.21
N PHE A 118 5.37 6.28 -6.93
CA PHE A 118 4.54 5.94 -5.78
C PHE A 118 4.03 4.49 -5.87
N ILE A 119 3.47 4.12 -7.02
CA ILE A 119 2.91 2.79 -7.26
C ILE A 119 3.97 1.69 -7.19
N LYS A 120 5.20 1.94 -7.69
CA LYS A 120 6.32 1.00 -7.53
C LYS A 120 6.66 0.75 -6.07
N LYS A 121 6.79 1.82 -5.27
CA LYS A 121 7.10 1.69 -3.83
C LYS A 121 6.00 0.95 -3.07
N TYR A 122 4.74 1.22 -3.42
CA TYR A 122 3.61 0.52 -2.82
C TYR A 122 3.64 -0.99 -3.15
N PHE A 123 3.96 -1.34 -4.39
CA PHE A 123 4.09 -2.73 -4.79
C PHE A 123 5.26 -3.44 -4.08
N ASP A 124 6.42 -2.80 -3.99
CA ASP A 124 7.60 -3.34 -3.28
C ASP A 124 7.35 -3.52 -1.78
N HIS A 125 6.48 -2.69 -1.20
CA HIS A 125 6.02 -2.79 0.18
C HIS A 125 5.15 -4.03 0.38
N MET A 126 4.08 -4.20 -0.40
CA MET A 126 3.22 -5.40 -0.34
C MET A 126 4.03 -6.68 -0.58
N ASP A 127 4.99 -6.67 -1.53
CA ASP A 127 5.86 -7.82 -1.79
C ASP A 127 6.76 -8.15 -0.59
N SER A 128 7.30 -7.13 0.08
CA SER A 128 8.08 -7.31 1.32
C SER A 128 7.21 -7.91 2.43
N GLU A 129 5.95 -7.52 2.51
CA GLU A 129 5.03 -8.01 3.52
C GLU A 129 4.67 -9.47 3.28
N GLU A 130 4.27 -9.81 2.06
CA GLU A 130 3.87 -11.16 1.69
C GLU A 130 5.02 -12.18 1.75
N ASN A 131 6.24 -11.76 1.39
CA ASN A 131 7.37 -12.68 1.31
C ASN A 131 8.26 -12.70 2.56
N ILE A 132 8.17 -11.69 3.44
CA ILE A 132 9.02 -11.58 4.62
C ILE A 132 8.19 -11.43 5.90
N PHE A 133 7.31 -10.44 5.96
CA PHE A 133 6.60 -10.12 7.20
C PHE A 133 5.57 -11.19 7.57
N PHE A 134 4.64 -11.52 6.67
CA PHE A 134 3.57 -12.48 6.94
C PHE A 134 4.10 -13.88 7.25
N PRO A 135 5.10 -14.43 6.51
CA PRO A 135 5.67 -15.72 6.87
C PRO A 135 6.38 -15.71 8.23
N LEU A 136 7.02 -14.60 8.59
CA LEU A 136 7.68 -14.46 9.89
C LEU A 136 6.65 -14.40 11.03
N ALA A 137 5.57 -13.63 10.84
CA ALA A 137 4.46 -13.53 11.79
C ALA A 137 3.77 -14.89 11.99
N ASP A 138 3.41 -15.60 10.90
CA ASP A 138 2.76 -16.91 10.97
C ASP A 138 3.60 -17.96 11.70
N LYS A 139 4.93 -17.85 11.59
CA LYS A 139 5.87 -18.78 12.22
C LYS A 139 6.09 -18.52 13.71
N TRP A 140 6.11 -17.25 14.13
CA TRP A 140 6.60 -16.87 15.46
C TRP A 140 5.52 -16.41 16.42
N LEU A 141 4.39 -15.92 15.93
CA LEU A 141 3.31 -15.53 16.81
C LEU A 141 2.57 -16.76 17.33
N SER A 142 2.43 -16.81 18.65
CA SER A 142 1.66 -17.86 19.33
C SER A 142 0.16 -17.69 19.11
N ASP A 143 -0.60 -18.76 19.35
CA ASP A 143 -2.06 -18.70 19.30
C ASP A 143 -2.61 -17.63 20.26
N GLU A 144 -2.01 -17.46 21.45
CA GLU A 144 -2.43 -16.44 22.41
C GLU A 144 -2.24 -15.01 21.86
N GLN A 145 -1.10 -14.75 21.22
CA GLN A 145 -0.84 -13.46 20.57
C GLN A 145 -1.82 -13.20 19.43
N TRP A 146 -2.12 -14.22 18.61
CA TRP A 146 -3.14 -14.11 17.57
C TRP A 146 -4.54 -13.82 18.13
N HIS A 147 -4.90 -14.41 19.27
CA HIS A 147 -6.16 -14.12 19.94
C HIS A 147 -6.21 -12.68 20.47
N GLU A 148 -5.11 -12.14 20.99
CA GLU A 148 -5.02 -10.74 21.39
C GLU A 148 -5.15 -9.79 20.19
N ILE A 149 -4.40 -10.03 19.12
CA ILE A 149 -4.50 -9.25 17.88
C ILE A 149 -5.93 -9.23 17.36
N LYS A 150 -6.60 -10.39 17.33
CA LYS A 150 -7.99 -10.50 16.88
C LYS A 150 -8.96 -9.65 17.71
N ARG A 151 -8.70 -9.40 19.00
CA ARG A 151 -9.55 -8.55 19.85
C ARG A 151 -9.49 -7.07 19.46
N GLN A 152 -8.40 -6.66 18.83
CA GLN A 152 -8.14 -5.28 18.42
C GLN A 152 -8.30 -5.08 16.90
N TRP A 153 -8.66 -6.15 16.17
CA TRP A 153 -8.78 -6.14 14.72
C TRP A 153 -9.95 -5.26 14.26
N HIS A 154 -9.67 -4.42 13.27
CA HIS A 154 -10.63 -3.50 12.65
C HIS A 154 -11.37 -4.12 11.47
#